data_AF-A0AAF0VFT7-F1
#
_entry.id   AF-A0AAF0VFT7-F1
#
_cell.length_a   1.000
_cell.length_b   1.000
_cell.length_c   1.000
_cell.angle_alpha   90.00
_cell.angle_beta   90.00
_cell.angle_gamma   90.00
#
_symmetry.space_group_name_H-M   'P 1'
#
loop_
_entity.id
_entity.type
_entity.pdbx_description
1 polymer ?
#
loop_
_entity_poly.entity_id
_entity_poly.type
_entity_poly.pdbx_seq_one_letter_code
_entity_poly.pdbx_strand_id
1 'polypeptide(L)'
;MPRPYAVSFTVSDALWMTTVGDETPLVRKRHRGRLRAYGRQVWAEAKEEGAGFTNRFVMLVTVGGRRESPVLSCETLKPLIDAGTDMGLWPDDDPAHRAMTCYLRDPRPLPGGRATINIWVIPLAAGEDPLVRLLRCVPGARAAAVHVEIPDREWLTSNMKGTDAERKRRQTAIMRRAKAAWGDKAMGADMAVVCSVGYPDPHYLGDPDNVAESLTAVLGVGVAERLIPPVPQLVAFRIDPRGSEPHTHNLTLICLTCPPEMRWCSALLGV
;
A
#
# COMPACT_ATOMS: atom_id res chain seq x y z
N MET A 1 -3.22 20.87 14.56
CA MET A 1 -3.23 19.88 13.46
C MET A 1 -4.67 19.47 13.20
N PRO A 2 -5.03 19.10 11.96
CA PRO A 2 -6.33 18.50 11.67
C PRO A 2 -6.55 17.26 12.55
N ARG A 3 -7.81 16.93 12.86
CA ARG A 3 -8.13 15.67 13.55
C ARG A 3 -8.11 14.52 12.53
N PRO A 4 -7.67 13.31 12.91
CA PRO A 4 -7.87 12.14 12.08
C PRO A 4 -9.35 11.93 11.77
N TYR A 5 -9.64 11.44 10.57
CA TYR A 5 -11.00 11.05 10.15
C TYR A 5 -10.92 9.78 9.31
N ALA A 6 -12.06 9.11 9.14
CA ALA A 6 -12.15 7.89 8.39
C ALA A 6 -13.46 7.79 7.62
N VAL A 7 -13.41 7.04 6.51
CA VAL A 7 -14.59 6.71 5.70
C VAL A 7 -14.62 5.21 5.44
N SER A 8 -15.81 4.68 5.16
CA SER A 8 -16.03 3.29 4.83
C SER A 8 -16.68 3.15 3.46
N PHE A 9 -16.12 2.29 2.64
CA PHE A 9 -16.63 1.91 1.33
C PHE A 9 -17.10 0.47 1.36
N THR A 10 -18.27 0.22 0.79
CA THR A 10 -18.73 -1.15 0.51
C THR A 10 -18.62 -1.41 -0.98
N VAL A 11 -17.61 -2.16 -1.39
CA VAL A 11 -17.29 -2.44 -2.79
C VAL A 11 -17.86 -3.81 -3.17
N SER A 12 -18.63 -3.86 -4.26
CA SER A 12 -19.13 -5.13 -4.79
C SER A 12 -18.04 -5.91 -5.50
N ASP A 13 -18.17 -7.23 -5.55
CA ASP A 13 -17.22 -8.09 -6.27
C ASP A 13 -17.08 -7.70 -7.75
N ALA A 14 -18.15 -7.18 -8.37
CA ALA A 14 -18.13 -6.74 -9.77
C ALA A 14 -17.27 -5.49 -10.03
N LEU A 15 -16.95 -4.71 -8.99
CA LEU A 15 -16.08 -3.53 -9.08
C LEU A 15 -14.71 -3.77 -8.43
N TRP A 16 -14.51 -4.93 -7.80
CA TRP A 16 -13.25 -5.29 -7.16
C TRP A 16 -12.19 -5.62 -8.21
N MET A 17 -11.15 -4.79 -8.28
CA MET A 17 -9.98 -4.99 -9.13
C MET A 17 -8.76 -5.27 -8.26
N THR A 18 -7.90 -6.18 -8.72
CA THR A 18 -6.64 -6.46 -8.04
C THR A 18 -5.44 -6.08 -8.89
N THR A 19 -4.29 -5.84 -8.25
CA THR A 19 -3.04 -5.53 -8.95
C THR A 19 -2.62 -6.60 -9.96
N VAL A 20 -3.04 -7.85 -9.74
CA VAL A 20 -2.76 -9.00 -10.60
C VAL A 20 -3.96 -9.43 -11.45
N GLY A 21 -5.01 -8.60 -11.52
CA GLY A 21 -6.21 -8.87 -12.31
C GLY A 21 -5.95 -8.79 -13.82
N ASP A 22 -6.68 -9.63 -14.57
CA ASP A 22 -6.62 -9.80 -16.02
C ASP A 22 -7.64 -8.92 -16.77
N GLU A 23 -8.25 -7.94 -16.10
CA GLU A 23 -9.25 -7.10 -16.72
C GLU A 23 -8.66 -6.27 -17.86
N THR A 24 -9.37 -6.23 -18.99
CA THR A 24 -8.98 -5.40 -20.14
C THR A 24 -8.89 -3.92 -19.74
N PRO A 25 -8.03 -3.11 -20.41
CA PRO A 25 -7.91 -1.68 -20.11
C PRO A 25 -9.24 -0.91 -20.15
N LEU A 26 -10.16 -1.31 -21.05
CA LEU A 26 -11.47 -0.69 -21.17
C LEU A 26 -12.36 -0.97 -19.95
N VAL A 27 -12.40 -2.22 -19.49
CA VAL A 27 -13.14 -2.63 -18.28
C VAL A 27 -12.56 -1.92 -17.06
N ARG A 28 -11.24 -1.93 -16.92
CA ARG A 28 -10.51 -1.27 -15.83
C ARG A 28 -10.83 0.24 -15.78
N LYS A 29 -10.81 0.93 -16.93
CA LYS A 29 -11.21 2.35 -17.03
C LYS A 29 -12.66 2.57 -16.57
N ARG A 30 -13.59 1.71 -17.00
CA ARG A 30 -15.01 1.81 -16.60
C ARG A 30 -15.19 1.62 -15.09
N HIS A 31 -14.54 0.61 -14.52
CA HIS A 31 -14.61 0.33 -13.08
C HIS A 31 -13.99 1.45 -12.25
N ARG A 32 -12.82 1.96 -12.64
CA ARG A 32 -12.20 3.13 -12.01
C ARG A 32 -13.13 4.36 -12.03
N GLY A 33 -13.79 4.62 -13.17
CA GLY A 33 -14.76 5.72 -13.26
C GLY A 33 -15.94 5.58 -12.31
N ARG A 34 -16.50 4.37 -12.18
CA ARG A 34 -17.60 4.07 -11.23
C ARG A 34 -17.15 4.20 -9.78
N LEU A 35 -15.99 3.64 -9.44
CA LEU A 35 -15.43 3.74 -8.10
C LEU A 35 -15.12 5.19 -7.72
N ARG A 36 -14.55 5.99 -8.63
CA ARG A 36 -14.26 7.41 -8.37
C ARG A 36 -15.54 8.23 -8.18
N ALA A 37 -16.59 7.94 -8.93
CA ALA A 37 -17.90 8.59 -8.75
C ALA A 37 -18.54 8.24 -7.39
N TYR A 38 -18.52 6.97 -7.01
CA TYR A 38 -18.95 6.53 -5.67
C TYR A 38 -18.08 7.15 -4.57
N GLY A 39 -16.77 7.19 -4.79
CA GLY A 39 -15.79 7.83 -3.91
C GLY A 39 -16.13 9.27 -3.59
N ARG A 40 -16.50 10.07 -4.61
CA ARG A 40 -16.86 11.48 -4.42
C ARG A 40 -18.09 11.66 -3.53
N GLN A 41 -19.06 10.74 -3.61
CA GLN A 41 -20.25 10.78 -2.75
C GLN A 41 -19.86 10.55 -1.29
N VAL A 42 -19.11 9.48 -1.00
CA VAL A 42 -18.66 9.16 0.36
C VAL A 42 -17.78 10.27 0.95
N TRP A 43 -16.87 10.85 0.16
CA TRP A 43 -16.04 11.95 0.62
C TRP A 43 -16.83 13.25 0.81
N ALA A 44 -17.87 13.51 0.01
CA ALA A 44 -18.75 14.65 0.24
C ALA A 44 -19.48 14.53 1.58
N GLU A 45 -20.05 13.36 1.88
CA GLU A 45 -20.69 13.05 3.17
C GLU A 45 -19.69 13.24 4.33
N ALA A 46 -18.47 12.72 4.19
CA ALA A 46 -17.43 12.90 5.22
C ALA A 46 -17.10 14.38 5.49
N LYS A 47 -17.12 15.25 4.47
CA LYS A 47 -16.93 16.69 4.66
C LYS A 47 -18.07 17.32 5.44
N GLU A 48 -19.31 16.91 5.16
CA GLU A 48 -20.49 17.36 5.91
C GLU A 48 -20.41 16.92 7.38
N GLU A 49 -19.83 15.75 7.65
CA GLU A 49 -19.55 15.23 8.99
C GLU A 49 -18.30 15.85 9.66
N GLY A 50 -17.59 16.76 8.99
CA GLY A 50 -16.48 17.53 9.54
C GLY A 50 -15.08 17.04 9.18
N ALA A 51 -14.93 16.15 8.19
CA ALA A 51 -13.62 15.81 7.63
C ALA A 51 -12.96 17.07 7.05
N GLY A 52 -11.78 17.41 7.58
CA GLY A 52 -11.06 18.63 7.24
C GLY A 52 -9.97 18.42 6.19
N PHE A 53 -9.62 19.50 5.50
CA PHE A 53 -8.45 19.53 4.62
C PHE A 53 -7.18 19.08 5.37
N THR A 54 -6.42 18.17 4.77
CA THR A 54 -5.22 17.58 5.36
C THR A 54 -4.08 17.61 4.35
N ASN A 55 -3.11 18.49 4.59
CA ASN A 55 -2.00 18.70 3.66
C ASN A 55 -1.00 17.54 3.63
N ARG A 56 -0.73 16.89 4.77
CA ARG A 56 0.25 15.82 4.86
C ARG A 56 -0.22 14.76 5.85
N PHE A 57 -0.20 13.50 5.45
CA PHE A 57 -0.84 12.42 6.21
C PHE A 57 -0.23 11.04 5.95
N VAL A 58 -0.49 10.14 6.89
CA VAL A 58 -0.47 8.69 6.66
C VAL A 58 -1.88 8.26 6.29
N MET A 59 -2.01 7.49 5.23
CA MET A 59 -3.26 6.82 4.87
C MET A 59 -3.24 5.40 5.43
N LEU A 60 -4.16 5.09 6.33
CA LEU A 60 -4.39 3.73 6.79
C LEU A 60 -5.55 3.13 6.01
N VAL A 61 -5.43 1.88 5.59
CA VAL A 61 -6.42 1.18 4.78
C VAL A 61 -6.64 -0.21 5.38
N THR A 62 -7.88 -0.53 5.72
CA THR A 62 -8.26 -1.90 6.10
C THR A 62 -9.15 -2.50 5.04
N VAL A 63 -8.88 -3.74 4.68
CA VAL A 63 -9.66 -4.51 3.71
C VAL A 63 -10.33 -5.70 4.41
N GLY A 64 -11.67 -5.71 4.40
CA GLY A 64 -12.48 -6.79 4.95
C GLY A 64 -13.21 -7.60 3.88
N GLY A 65 -13.62 -8.83 4.23
CA GLY A 65 -14.41 -9.70 3.34
C GLY A 65 -13.63 -10.34 2.19
N ARG A 66 -12.31 -10.17 2.15
CA ARG A 66 -11.40 -10.73 1.15
C ARG A 66 -10.37 -11.64 1.81
N ARG A 67 -9.99 -12.72 1.14
CA ARG A 67 -9.03 -13.71 1.66
C ARG A 67 -7.60 -13.39 1.25
N GLU A 68 -7.43 -12.86 0.05
CA GLU A 68 -6.15 -12.47 -0.54
C GLU A 68 -5.51 -11.28 0.20
N SER A 69 -4.20 -11.08 0.12
CA SER A 69 -3.50 -10.01 0.84
C SER A 69 -4.13 -8.61 0.61
N PRO A 70 -4.30 -7.76 1.63
CA PRO A 70 -4.92 -6.44 1.48
C PRO A 70 -4.23 -5.55 0.45
N VAL A 71 -2.91 -5.69 0.29
CA VAL A 71 -2.13 -4.93 -0.71
C VAL A 71 -2.59 -5.17 -2.15
N LEU A 72 -3.26 -6.28 -2.44
CA LEU A 72 -3.77 -6.52 -3.79
C LEU A 72 -4.93 -5.60 -4.15
N SER A 73 -5.53 -4.89 -3.18
CA SER A 73 -6.61 -3.94 -3.42
C SER A 73 -6.14 -2.58 -3.94
N CYS A 74 -4.83 -2.35 -4.16
CA CYS A 74 -4.32 -1.05 -4.64
C CYS A 74 -5.10 -0.52 -5.86
N GLU A 75 -5.45 -1.40 -6.81
CA GLU A 75 -6.20 -1.03 -8.02
C GLU A 75 -7.64 -0.59 -7.73
N THR A 76 -8.29 -1.22 -6.76
CA THR A 76 -9.61 -0.79 -6.28
C THR A 76 -9.50 0.51 -5.47
N LEU A 77 -8.44 0.67 -4.69
CA LEU A 77 -8.24 1.78 -3.78
C LEU A 77 -7.94 3.10 -4.52
N LYS A 78 -7.07 3.07 -5.54
CA LYS A 78 -6.61 4.28 -6.25
C LYS A 78 -7.76 5.21 -6.68
N PRO A 79 -8.83 4.76 -7.37
CA PRO A 79 -9.93 5.66 -7.73
C PRO A 79 -10.72 6.22 -6.53
N LEU A 80 -10.71 5.54 -5.38
CA LEU A 80 -11.33 6.05 -4.14
C LEU A 80 -10.47 7.15 -3.51
N ILE A 81 -9.14 7.04 -3.57
CA ILE A 81 -8.20 8.09 -3.16
C ILE A 81 -8.29 9.28 -4.13
N ASP A 82 -8.26 9.04 -5.44
CA ASP A 82 -8.41 10.09 -6.45
C ASP A 82 -9.67 10.94 -6.20
N ALA A 83 -10.75 10.31 -5.73
CA ALA A 83 -11.99 11.00 -5.40
C ALA A 83 -11.86 11.91 -4.17
N GLY A 84 -11.00 11.59 -3.20
CA GLY A 84 -10.73 12.48 -2.07
C GLY A 84 -9.98 13.75 -2.50
N THR A 85 -9.05 13.61 -3.46
CA THR A 85 -8.43 14.75 -4.15
C THR A 85 -9.49 15.58 -4.89
N ASP A 86 -10.38 14.93 -5.67
CA ASP A 86 -11.48 15.61 -6.38
C ASP A 86 -12.35 16.44 -5.42
N MET A 87 -12.55 15.95 -4.20
CA MET A 87 -13.36 16.61 -3.17
C MET A 87 -12.59 17.64 -2.33
N GLY A 88 -11.30 17.84 -2.59
CA GLY A 88 -10.46 18.83 -1.92
C GLY A 88 -10.11 18.49 -0.47
N LEU A 89 -10.06 17.20 -0.11
CA LEU A 89 -9.66 16.76 1.23
C LEU A 89 -8.14 16.87 1.42
N TRP A 90 -7.37 16.79 0.32
CA TRP A 90 -5.93 16.99 0.25
C TRP A 90 -5.54 17.51 -1.16
N PRO A 91 -4.35 18.10 -1.34
CA PRO A 91 -3.96 18.70 -2.62
C PRO A 91 -3.75 17.69 -3.75
N ASP A 92 -3.05 16.60 -3.44
CA ASP A 92 -2.81 15.48 -4.34
C ASP A 92 -2.51 14.20 -3.53
N ASP A 93 -2.48 13.04 -4.18
CA ASP A 93 -2.18 11.76 -3.55
C ASP A 93 -0.73 11.30 -3.71
N ASP A 94 0.13 12.25 -4.05
CA ASP A 94 1.56 12.09 -4.19
C ASP A 94 2.29 11.93 -2.83
N PRO A 95 3.58 11.56 -2.84
CA PRO A 95 4.39 11.38 -1.64
C PRO A 95 4.63 12.64 -0.79
N ALA A 96 4.44 13.86 -1.34
CA ALA A 96 4.58 15.10 -0.59
C ALA A 96 3.41 15.28 0.38
N HIS A 97 2.23 14.79 0.00
CA HIS A 97 1.00 14.86 0.78
C HIS A 97 0.68 13.53 1.48
N ARG A 98 0.53 12.45 0.72
CA ARG A 98 0.36 11.08 1.23
C ARG A 98 1.73 10.46 1.47
N ALA A 99 2.29 10.74 2.64
CA ALA A 99 3.67 10.37 2.96
C ALA A 99 3.87 8.84 3.15
N MET A 100 2.80 8.11 3.46
CA MET A 100 2.81 6.65 3.59
C MET A 100 1.39 6.10 3.44
N THR A 101 1.24 4.96 2.76
CA THR A 101 0.00 4.17 2.75
C THR A 101 0.23 2.86 3.52
N CYS A 102 -0.63 2.52 4.46
CA CYS A 102 -0.57 1.31 5.27
C CYS A 102 -1.80 0.42 5.00
N TYR A 103 -1.59 -0.83 4.61
CA TYR A 103 -2.63 -1.81 4.30
C TYR A 103 -2.73 -2.88 5.39
N LEU A 104 -3.95 -3.16 5.83
CA LEU A 104 -4.27 -4.13 6.87
C LEU A 104 -5.48 -4.98 6.51
N ARG A 105 -5.54 -6.16 7.10
CA ARG A 105 -6.76 -6.98 7.10
C ARG A 105 -7.74 -6.38 8.11
N ASP A 106 -8.98 -6.19 7.72
CA ASP A 106 -10.08 -6.09 8.70
C ASP A 106 -10.46 -7.52 9.13
N PRO A 107 -10.22 -7.93 10.39
CA PRO A 107 -10.46 -9.30 10.83
C PRO A 107 -11.95 -9.60 11.05
N ARG A 108 -12.83 -8.58 11.01
CA ARG A 108 -14.25 -8.76 11.28
C ARG A 108 -14.90 -9.60 10.17
N PRO A 109 -15.72 -10.62 10.52
CA PRO A 109 -16.49 -11.36 9.54
C PRO A 109 -17.50 -10.41 8.88
N LEU A 110 -17.47 -10.35 7.55
CA LEU A 110 -18.43 -9.55 6.78
C LEU A 110 -19.51 -10.45 6.17
N PRO A 111 -20.77 -9.99 6.10
CA PRO A 111 -21.82 -10.69 5.36
C PRO A 111 -21.43 -10.85 3.89
N GLY A 112 -21.72 -12.02 3.31
CA GLY A 112 -21.15 -12.47 2.04
C GLY A 112 -21.42 -11.57 0.82
N GLY A 113 -20.48 -11.57 -0.13
CA GLY A 113 -20.60 -10.94 -1.46
C GLY A 113 -20.17 -9.46 -1.56
N ARG A 114 -19.64 -8.88 -0.48
CA ARG A 114 -19.17 -7.50 -0.44
C ARG A 114 -17.84 -7.38 0.30
N ALA A 115 -16.91 -6.61 -0.27
CA ALA A 115 -15.69 -6.21 0.40
C ALA A 115 -15.90 -4.85 1.08
N THR A 116 -15.26 -4.63 2.22
CA THR A 116 -15.16 -3.28 2.79
C THR A 116 -13.74 -2.76 2.65
N ILE A 117 -13.66 -1.47 2.32
CA ILE A 117 -12.43 -0.69 2.40
C ILE A 117 -12.72 0.43 3.38
N ASN A 118 -12.01 0.48 4.49
CA ASN A 118 -12.02 1.67 5.35
C ASN A 118 -10.72 2.43 5.10
N ILE A 119 -10.82 3.75 4.93
CA ILE A 119 -9.67 4.65 4.76
C ILE A 119 -9.65 5.59 5.94
N TRP A 120 -8.55 5.60 6.70
CA TRP A 120 -8.27 6.65 7.69
C TRP A 120 -7.23 7.61 7.13
N VAL A 121 -7.50 8.90 7.28
CA VAL A 121 -6.53 9.97 7.03
C VAL A 121 -6.00 10.41 8.38
N ILE A 122 -4.71 10.15 8.61
CA ILE A 122 -4.03 10.46 9.88
C ILE A 122 -3.04 11.61 9.63
N PRO A 123 -3.35 12.84 10.06
CA PRO A 123 -2.50 14.00 9.82
C PRO A 123 -1.10 13.83 10.43
N LEU A 124 -0.11 14.31 9.69
CA LEU A 124 1.29 14.39 10.12
C LEU A 124 1.67 15.85 10.42
N ALA A 125 2.50 16.03 11.45
CA ALA A 125 3.14 17.31 11.69
C ALA A 125 4.08 17.68 10.53
N ALA A 126 4.39 18.98 10.43
CA ALA A 126 5.50 19.43 9.58
C ALA A 126 6.80 18.72 10.03
N GLY A 127 7.51 18.10 9.09
CA GLY A 127 8.76 17.38 9.36
C GLY A 127 8.62 16.03 10.07
N GLU A 128 7.42 15.59 10.46
CA GLU A 128 7.24 14.25 11.06
C GLU A 128 7.56 13.16 10.02
N ASP A 129 8.44 12.21 10.36
CA ASP A 129 8.72 11.05 9.50
C ASP A 129 7.69 9.94 9.79
N PRO A 130 6.89 9.52 8.78
CA PRO A 130 5.88 8.47 8.97
C PRO A 130 6.49 7.12 9.38
N LEU A 131 7.71 6.79 8.95
CA LEU A 131 8.38 5.57 9.38
C LEU A 131 8.76 5.64 10.86
N VAL A 132 9.27 6.78 11.33
CA VAL A 132 9.58 6.95 12.76
C VAL A 132 8.30 6.85 13.60
N ARG A 133 7.19 7.43 13.14
CA ARG A 133 5.88 7.27 13.79
C ARG A 133 5.46 5.81 13.86
N LEU A 134 5.56 5.06 12.76
CA LEU A 134 5.21 3.65 12.71
C LEU A 134 6.11 2.79 13.62
N LEU A 135 7.42 3.03 13.63
CA LEU A 135 8.37 2.31 14.47
C LEU A 135 8.11 2.53 15.96
N ARG A 136 7.64 3.70 16.37
CA ARG A 136 7.24 3.98 17.76
C ARG A 136 6.06 3.13 18.24
N CYS A 137 5.24 2.61 17.32
CA CYS A 137 4.15 1.70 17.68
C CYS A 137 4.64 0.32 18.12
N VAL A 138 5.87 -0.07 17.77
CA VAL A 138 6.45 -1.40 18.08
C VAL A 138 7.84 -1.26 18.71
N PRO A 139 7.95 -0.66 19.92
CA PRO A 139 9.23 -0.45 20.57
C PRO A 139 9.95 -1.79 20.81
N GLY A 140 11.23 -1.86 20.48
CA GLY A 140 12.04 -3.07 20.63
C GLY A 140 11.81 -4.15 19.56
N ALA A 141 11.05 -3.85 18.50
CA ALA A 141 10.92 -4.75 17.36
C ALA A 141 12.29 -5.12 16.78
N ARG A 142 12.50 -6.41 16.54
CA ARG A 142 13.61 -6.87 15.71
C ARG A 142 13.28 -6.50 14.26
N ALA A 143 14.29 -6.04 13.54
CA ALA A 143 14.16 -5.61 12.16
C ALA A 143 15.12 -6.37 11.26
N ALA A 144 14.68 -6.67 10.03
CA ALA A 144 15.53 -7.13 8.96
C ALA A 144 15.24 -6.32 7.69
N ALA A 145 16.29 -6.00 6.94
CA ALA A 145 16.16 -5.31 5.67
C ALA A 145 16.30 -6.33 4.51
N VAL A 146 15.35 -6.32 3.58
CA VAL A 146 15.42 -7.05 2.31
C VAL A 146 15.50 -6.01 1.20
N HIS A 147 16.65 -5.93 0.55
CA HIS A 147 16.91 -4.94 -0.49
C HIS A 147 16.98 -5.62 -1.86
N VAL A 148 16.18 -5.14 -2.80
CA VAL A 148 16.12 -5.65 -4.17
C VAL A 148 16.31 -4.48 -5.14
N GLU A 149 17.43 -4.50 -5.87
CA GLU A 149 17.69 -3.62 -6.99
C GLU A 149 17.10 -4.21 -8.28
N ILE A 150 16.26 -3.45 -8.96
CA ILE A 150 15.48 -3.86 -10.13
C ILE A 150 15.81 -2.93 -11.31
N PRO A 151 16.49 -3.42 -12.36
CA PRO A 151 16.75 -2.63 -13.56
C PRO A 151 15.45 -2.20 -14.26
N ASP A 152 15.45 -1.07 -14.96
CA ASP A 152 14.28 -0.53 -15.70
C ASP A 152 13.56 -1.58 -16.56
N ARG A 153 14.34 -2.43 -17.26
CA ARG A 153 13.81 -3.50 -18.13
C ARG A 153 13.03 -4.59 -17.39
N GLU A 154 13.23 -4.71 -16.08
CA GLU A 154 12.58 -5.65 -15.17
C GLU A 154 11.58 -4.97 -14.23
N TRP A 155 11.50 -3.63 -14.22
CA TRP A 155 10.62 -2.88 -13.34
C TRP A 155 9.15 -3.16 -13.63
N LEU A 156 8.36 -3.41 -12.57
CA LEU A 156 6.96 -3.80 -12.66
C LEU A 156 6.09 -2.87 -11.83
N THR A 157 5.13 -2.23 -12.51
CA THR A 157 4.24 -1.24 -11.93
C THR A 157 2.86 -1.34 -12.58
N SER A 158 1.82 -1.02 -11.81
CA SER A 158 0.42 -0.92 -12.24
C SER A 158 0.21 -0.07 -13.51
N ASN A 159 1.05 0.95 -13.74
CA ASN A 159 0.92 1.86 -14.88
C ASN A 159 1.45 1.28 -16.20
N MET A 160 2.10 0.10 -16.17
CA MET A 160 2.69 -0.50 -17.35
C MET A 160 1.64 -0.99 -18.34
N LYS A 161 1.86 -0.71 -19.63
CA LYS A 161 1.06 -1.21 -20.76
C LYS A 161 1.72 -2.42 -21.43
N GLY A 162 2.21 -3.37 -20.63
CA GLY A 162 2.85 -4.60 -21.11
C GLY A 162 1.85 -5.74 -21.27
N THR A 163 2.18 -6.71 -22.12
CA THR A 163 1.48 -7.99 -22.24
C THR A 163 1.62 -8.84 -20.97
N ASP A 164 0.72 -9.78 -20.74
CA ASP A 164 0.80 -10.69 -19.58
C ASP A 164 2.11 -11.50 -19.56
N ALA A 165 2.60 -11.89 -20.74
CA ALA A 165 3.88 -12.59 -20.89
C ALA A 165 5.06 -11.71 -20.45
N GLU A 166 5.04 -10.42 -20.77
CA GLU A 166 6.05 -9.46 -20.31
C GLU A 166 5.99 -9.26 -18.80
N ARG A 167 4.80 -9.03 -18.25
CA ARG A 167 4.59 -8.88 -16.80
C ARG A 167 5.10 -10.11 -16.05
N LYS A 168 4.74 -11.32 -16.49
CA LYS A 168 5.19 -12.58 -15.90
C LYS A 168 6.71 -12.75 -15.97
N ARG A 169 7.35 -12.39 -17.09
CA ARG A 169 8.83 -12.39 -17.19
C ARG A 169 9.47 -11.44 -16.17
N ARG A 170 8.97 -10.21 -16.06
CA ARG A 170 9.47 -9.21 -15.12
C ARG A 170 9.28 -9.65 -13.67
N GLN A 171 8.09 -10.14 -13.34
CA GLN A 171 7.78 -10.72 -12.02
C GLN A 171 8.75 -11.86 -11.68
N THR A 172 8.99 -12.79 -12.62
CA THR A 172 9.93 -13.91 -12.42
C THR A 172 11.36 -13.41 -12.21
N ALA A 173 11.77 -12.35 -12.92
CA ALA A 173 13.08 -11.74 -12.72
C ALA A 173 13.22 -11.11 -11.33
N ILE A 174 12.20 -10.38 -10.87
CA ILE A 174 12.15 -9.82 -9.51
C ILE A 174 12.21 -10.93 -8.45
N MET A 175 11.43 -12.01 -8.62
CA MET A 175 11.46 -13.15 -7.69
C MET A 175 12.84 -13.79 -7.58
N ARG A 176 13.57 -13.95 -8.70
CA ARG A 176 14.95 -14.48 -8.68
C ARG A 176 15.89 -13.61 -7.85
N ARG A 177 15.78 -12.28 -7.98
CA ARG A 177 16.57 -11.33 -7.19
C ARG A 177 16.18 -11.35 -5.72
N ALA A 178 14.88 -11.39 -5.44
CA ALA A 178 14.33 -11.46 -4.10
C ALA A 178 14.82 -12.69 -3.34
N LYS A 179 15.00 -13.84 -4.00
CA LYS A 179 15.53 -15.05 -3.35
C LYS A 179 16.90 -14.84 -2.71
N ALA A 180 17.82 -14.17 -3.42
CA ALA A 180 19.12 -13.82 -2.86
C ALA A 180 19.01 -12.77 -1.75
N ALA A 181 18.14 -11.77 -1.94
CA ALA A 181 17.94 -10.69 -0.97
C ALA A 181 17.36 -11.18 0.37
N TRP A 182 16.43 -12.15 0.33
CA TRP A 182 15.85 -12.75 1.53
C TRP A 182 16.90 -13.52 2.34
N GLY A 183 17.66 -14.43 1.71
CA GLY A 183 18.62 -15.27 2.42
C GLY A 183 17.94 -16.05 3.55
N ASP A 184 18.37 -15.84 4.80
CA ASP A 184 17.89 -16.50 6.01
C ASP A 184 17.07 -15.58 6.94
N LYS A 185 16.60 -14.42 6.44
CA LYS A 185 15.91 -13.37 7.22
C LYS A 185 14.49 -13.75 7.62
N ALA A 186 14.33 -14.72 8.51
CA ALA A 186 13.04 -15.13 9.05
C ALA A 186 12.52 -14.14 10.11
N MET A 187 11.25 -13.72 9.99
CA MET A 187 10.64 -12.72 10.87
C MET A 187 9.58 -13.29 11.83
N GLY A 188 9.19 -14.55 11.66
CA GLY A 188 8.12 -15.18 12.44
C GLY A 188 6.72 -14.83 11.93
N ALA A 189 5.68 -15.33 12.60
CA ALA A 189 4.29 -15.23 12.16
C ALA A 189 3.69 -13.81 12.28
N ASP A 190 4.20 -13.02 13.23
CA ASP A 190 3.68 -11.71 13.58
C ASP A 190 4.67 -10.63 13.18
N MET A 191 4.42 -10.03 12.03
CA MET A 191 5.32 -9.04 11.45
C MET A 191 4.57 -7.96 10.65
N ALA A 192 5.23 -6.83 10.45
CA ALA A 192 4.86 -5.77 9.53
C ALA A 192 6.00 -5.47 8.55
N VAL A 193 5.68 -5.02 7.34
CA VAL A 193 6.65 -4.64 6.30
C VAL A 193 6.41 -3.21 5.89
N VAL A 194 7.47 -2.41 5.85
CA VAL A 194 7.48 -1.11 5.16
C VAL A 194 8.31 -1.24 3.89
N CYS A 195 7.66 -1.14 2.74
CA CYS A 195 8.30 -1.07 1.43
C CYS A 195 8.69 0.39 1.14
N SER A 196 9.99 0.67 1.17
CA SER A 196 10.55 1.95 0.76
C SER A 196 11.02 1.84 -0.70
N VAL A 197 10.45 2.68 -1.56
CA VAL A 197 10.64 2.63 -3.01
C VAL A 197 11.62 3.72 -3.44
N GLY A 198 12.79 3.34 -3.94
CA GLY A 198 13.75 4.24 -4.55
C GLY A 198 13.53 4.31 -6.06
N TYR A 199 13.35 5.52 -6.58
CA TYR A 199 13.32 5.79 -8.02
C TYR A 199 14.62 6.46 -8.47
N PRO A 200 15.03 6.25 -9.74
CA PRO A 200 16.27 6.82 -10.26
C PRO A 200 16.26 8.36 -10.30
N ASP A 201 15.07 8.96 -10.42
CA ASP A 201 14.89 10.38 -10.16
C ASP A 201 14.42 10.57 -8.70
N PRO A 202 15.26 11.15 -7.82
CA PRO A 202 14.89 11.38 -6.42
C PRO A 202 13.79 12.43 -6.26
N HIS A 203 13.50 13.22 -7.29
CA HIS A 203 12.39 14.18 -7.30
C HIS A 203 11.09 13.57 -7.83
N TYR A 204 11.09 12.28 -8.18
CA TYR A 204 9.88 11.62 -8.66
C TYR A 204 8.84 11.48 -7.55
N LEU A 205 7.71 12.16 -7.71
CA LEU A 205 6.58 12.16 -6.79
C LEU A 205 5.47 11.18 -7.22
N GLY A 206 5.81 10.05 -7.81
CA GLY A 206 4.80 9.05 -8.15
C GLY A 206 4.25 8.32 -6.93
N ASP A 207 3.02 7.82 -7.07
CA ASP A 207 2.39 6.97 -6.06
C ASP A 207 3.21 5.68 -5.84
N PRO A 208 3.75 5.45 -4.62
CA PRO A 208 4.57 4.29 -4.32
C PRO A 208 3.76 2.98 -4.32
N ASP A 209 2.43 3.03 -4.17
CA ASP A 209 1.56 1.85 -4.19
C ASP A 209 1.50 1.21 -5.59
N ASN A 210 1.87 1.96 -6.63
CA ASN A 210 1.95 1.47 -8.01
C ASN A 210 2.89 0.28 -8.18
N VAL A 211 3.77 0.03 -7.21
CA VAL A 211 4.75 -1.07 -7.22
C VAL A 211 4.25 -2.30 -6.46
N ALA A 212 2.97 -2.33 -6.06
CA ALA A 212 2.38 -3.45 -5.33
C ALA A 212 2.61 -4.82 -6.01
N GLU A 213 2.66 -4.88 -7.34
CA GLU A 213 2.98 -6.12 -8.06
C GLU A 213 4.44 -6.55 -7.86
N SER A 214 5.38 -5.60 -7.89
CA SER A 214 6.78 -5.85 -7.57
C SER A 214 6.96 -6.27 -6.11
N LEU A 215 6.32 -5.56 -5.17
CA LEU A 215 6.38 -5.91 -3.75
C LEU A 215 5.80 -7.30 -3.49
N THR A 216 4.66 -7.64 -4.08
CA THR A 216 4.06 -8.97 -3.90
C THR A 216 4.93 -10.09 -4.48
N ALA A 217 5.67 -9.83 -5.56
CA ALA A 217 6.69 -10.75 -6.05
C ALA A 217 7.82 -10.97 -5.03
N VAL A 218 8.32 -9.90 -4.39
CA VAL A 218 9.35 -9.98 -3.35
C VAL A 218 8.82 -10.71 -2.11
N LEU A 219 7.65 -10.34 -1.60
CA LEU A 219 7.01 -10.99 -0.44
C LEU A 219 6.70 -12.46 -0.73
N GLY A 220 6.21 -12.78 -1.93
CA GLY A 220 5.87 -14.14 -2.33
C GLY A 220 7.06 -15.11 -2.22
N VAL A 221 8.28 -14.64 -2.47
CA VAL A 221 9.50 -15.43 -2.26
C VAL A 221 9.74 -15.68 -0.77
N GLY A 222 9.62 -14.66 0.09
CA GLY A 222 9.76 -14.83 1.54
C GLY A 222 8.73 -15.82 2.11
N VAL A 223 7.50 -15.81 1.58
CA VAL A 223 6.45 -16.77 1.94
C VAL A 223 6.79 -18.19 1.48
N ALA A 224 7.23 -18.34 0.22
CA ALA A 224 7.60 -19.64 -0.35
C ALA A 224 8.77 -20.30 0.41
N GLU A 225 9.73 -19.50 0.86
CA GLU A 225 10.88 -19.93 1.67
C GLU A 225 10.55 -20.00 3.17
N ARG A 226 9.28 -19.79 3.58
CA ARG A 226 8.79 -19.85 4.97
C ARG A 226 9.48 -18.88 5.94
N LEU A 227 9.95 -17.74 5.44
CA LEU A 227 10.61 -16.70 6.22
C LEU A 227 9.61 -15.72 6.84
N ILE A 228 8.45 -15.53 6.19
CA ILE A 228 7.39 -14.60 6.58
C ILE A 228 6.00 -15.23 6.39
N PRO A 229 4.96 -14.72 7.08
CA PRO A 229 3.58 -15.17 6.87
C PRO A 229 3.07 -14.77 5.48
N PRO A 230 2.08 -15.51 4.92
CA PRO A 230 1.41 -15.14 3.67
C PRO A 230 0.79 -13.74 3.69
N VAL A 231 0.35 -13.30 4.88
CA VAL A 231 -0.27 -11.99 5.09
C VAL A 231 0.37 -11.36 6.33
N PRO A 232 1.32 -10.41 6.15
CA PRO A 232 1.75 -9.49 7.20
C PRO A 232 0.58 -8.84 7.95
N GLN A 233 0.78 -8.51 9.22
CA GLN A 233 -0.21 -7.74 9.99
C GLN A 233 -0.40 -6.32 9.40
N LEU A 234 0.67 -5.76 8.82
CA LEU A 234 0.66 -4.47 8.12
C LEU A 234 1.66 -4.50 6.95
N VAL A 235 1.25 -3.97 5.80
CA VAL A 235 2.13 -3.68 4.66
C VAL A 235 2.03 -2.19 4.34
N ALA A 236 3.15 -1.47 4.43
CA ALA A 236 3.19 -0.05 4.12
C ALA A 236 4.04 0.26 2.89
N PHE A 237 3.71 1.36 2.22
CA PHE A 237 4.49 1.94 1.13
C PHE A 237 4.91 3.35 1.47
N ARG A 238 6.15 3.70 1.10
CA ARG A 238 6.65 5.07 1.09
C ARG A 238 7.69 5.23 -0.02
N ILE A 239 7.98 6.47 -0.40
CA ILE A 239 9.17 6.79 -1.17
C ILE A 239 10.40 6.75 -0.27
N ASP A 240 11.49 6.18 -0.78
CA ASP A 240 12.83 6.34 -0.22
C ASP A 240 13.41 7.66 -0.73
N PRO A 241 13.63 8.66 0.13
CA PRO A 241 14.12 9.98 -0.29
C PRO A 241 15.54 9.93 -0.87
N ARG A 242 16.26 8.83 -0.70
CA ARG A 242 17.61 8.64 -1.28
C ARG A 242 17.57 8.30 -2.77
N GLY A 243 16.41 7.87 -3.29
CA GLY A 243 16.29 7.39 -4.67
C GLY A 243 17.03 6.08 -4.92
N SER A 244 17.42 5.86 -6.17
CA SER A 244 18.22 4.72 -6.62
C SER A 244 19.23 5.17 -7.68
N GLU A 245 20.16 4.28 -8.02
CA GLU A 245 21.12 4.54 -9.09
C GLU A 245 20.41 4.67 -10.45
N PRO A 246 20.96 5.44 -11.40
CA PRO A 246 20.40 5.55 -12.75
C PRO A 246 20.08 4.19 -13.37
N HIS A 247 18.94 4.09 -14.05
CA HIS A 247 18.42 2.87 -14.69
C HIS A 247 18.06 1.70 -13.77
N THR A 248 17.98 1.96 -12.46
CA THR A 248 17.56 0.99 -11.46
C THR A 248 16.48 1.57 -10.57
N HIS A 249 15.63 0.70 -10.04
CA HIS A 249 14.65 0.99 -9.01
C HIS A 249 14.95 0.12 -7.79
N ASN A 250 14.78 0.66 -6.59
CA ASN A 250 15.05 -0.05 -5.36
C ASN A 250 13.76 -0.37 -4.61
N LEU A 251 13.60 -1.62 -4.19
CA LEU A 251 12.65 -1.99 -3.15
C LEU A 251 13.42 -2.37 -1.89
N THR A 252 13.37 -1.50 -0.89
CA THR A 252 13.91 -1.78 0.44
C THR A 252 12.76 -2.08 1.39
N LEU A 253 12.56 -3.36 1.69
CA LEU A 253 11.60 -3.81 2.68
C LEU A 253 12.26 -3.76 4.06
N ILE A 254 11.66 -2.98 4.94
CA ILE A 254 11.97 -2.99 6.38
C ILE A 254 10.95 -3.91 7.02
N CYS A 255 11.36 -5.15 7.30
CA CYS A 255 10.53 -6.14 7.97
C CYS A 255 10.72 -6.02 9.48
N LEU A 256 9.62 -5.95 10.23
CA LEU A 256 9.61 -5.71 11.68
C LEU A 256 8.81 -6.81 12.37
N THR A 257 9.32 -7.36 13.47
CA THR A 257 8.50 -8.22 14.35
C THR A 257 7.43 -7.39 15.04
N CYS A 258 6.26 -7.98 15.26
CA CYS A 258 5.13 -7.31 15.91
C CYS A 258 4.56 -8.17 17.05
N PRO A 259 3.89 -7.56 18.03
CA PRO A 259 3.03 -8.31 18.95
C PRO A 259 1.93 -9.07 18.17
N PRO A 260 1.55 -10.30 18.59
CA PRO A 260 0.54 -11.09 17.88
C PRO A 260 -0.83 -10.43 17.70
N GLU A 261 -1.21 -9.54 18.63
CA GLU A 261 -2.50 -8.83 18.61
C GLU A 261 -2.33 -7.33 18.39
N MET A 262 -1.32 -6.94 17.60
CA MET A 262 -1.02 -5.53 17.37
C MET A 262 -2.22 -4.77 16.79
N ARG A 263 -2.76 -3.83 17.57
CA ARG A 263 -3.86 -2.95 17.15
C ARG A 263 -3.32 -1.73 16.42
N TRP A 264 -2.84 -1.94 15.20
CA TRP A 264 -2.21 -0.91 14.38
C TRP A 264 -3.04 0.36 14.21
N CYS A 265 -4.37 0.24 14.03
CA CYS A 265 -5.24 1.42 13.93
C CYS A 265 -5.16 2.29 15.19
N SER A 266 -5.33 1.69 16.37
CA SER A 266 -5.23 2.40 17.66
C SER A 266 -3.83 2.95 17.88
N ALA A 267 -2.80 2.14 17.63
CA ALA A 267 -1.40 2.52 17.84
C ALA A 267 -0.97 3.71 16.96
N LEU A 268 -1.39 3.77 15.68
CA LEU A 268 -1.06 4.89 14.79
C LEU A 268 -1.86 6.16 15.11
N LEU A 269 -3.07 6.00 15.66
CA LEU A 269 -3.88 7.11 16.16
C LEU A 269 -3.40 7.64 17.52
N GLY A 270 -2.59 6.86 18.25
CA GLY A 270 -2.08 7.21 19.57
C GLY A 270 -3.14 7.05 20.68
N VAL A 271 -4.05 6.09 20.53
CA VAL A 271 -5.15 5.78 21.46
C VAL A 271 -5.07 4.35 21.98
#